data_AF-A0A934V7G4-F1
#
_entry.id   AF-A0A934V7G4-F1
#
_cell.length_a   1.000
_cell.length_b   1.000
_cell.length_c   1.000
_cell.angle_alpha   90.00
_cell.angle_beta   90.00
_cell.angle_gamma   90.00
#
_symmetry.space_group_name_H-M   'P 1'
#
loop_
_entity.id
_entity.type
_entity.pdbx_description
1 polymer ?
#
loop_
_entity_poly.entity_id
_entity_poly.type
_entity_poly.pdbx_seq_one_letter_code
_entity_poly.pdbx_strand_id
1 'polypeptide(L)'
;MKTLITSLIIAGGALLPATQIHAAPASQSVSAASKAKTYGDFAVGQKFTLTVTEALAVKGGLTGTPKKTSIPSGVPKFKKGQKVKFTIGSKGELKGPGFTIKFESPSALANAYINKPKKGSTALNADAAVVRKNSLKKPVFAELSFFKTTGSGLKTTVYSVTYLLE
;
A
#
# COMPACT_ATOMS: atom_id res chain seq x y z
N MET A 1 48.76 -54.52 14.21
CA MET A 1 50.24 -54.53 14.20
C MET A 1 50.73 -53.26 13.51
N LYS A 2 51.71 -52.59 14.13
CA LYS A 2 52.68 -51.65 13.55
C LYS A 2 52.14 -50.30 13.01
N THR A 3 52.30 -49.19 13.74
CA THR A 3 53.43 -48.20 13.71
C THR A 3 53.55 -47.47 12.35
N LEU A 4 53.93 -46.20 12.21
CA LEU A 4 54.48 -45.14 13.07
C LEU A 4 54.39 -43.84 12.26
N ILE A 5 54.36 -42.70 12.96
CA ILE A 5 54.47 -41.33 12.47
C ILE A 5 55.91 -41.06 11.98
N THR A 6 56.10 -40.27 10.92
CA THR A 6 57.38 -39.54 10.71
C THR A 6 57.16 -38.21 9.96
N SER A 7 57.21 -37.12 10.74
CA SER A 7 57.92 -35.82 10.57
C SER A 7 58.95 -35.72 9.42
N LEU A 8 59.44 -34.59 8.87
CA LEU A 8 59.19 -33.14 8.86
C LEU A 8 60.38 -32.53 8.05
N ILE A 9 60.15 -31.44 7.28
CA ILE A 9 61.06 -30.38 6.74
C ILE A 9 62.23 -30.73 5.80
N ILE A 10 62.24 -30.09 4.61
CA ILE A 10 63.37 -29.25 4.15
C ILE A 10 62.82 -27.91 3.61
N ALA A 11 63.49 -26.83 4.00
CA ALA A 11 63.17 -25.43 3.75
C ALA A 11 64.07 -24.80 2.66
N GLY A 12 63.60 -23.67 2.09
CA GLY A 12 64.39 -22.63 1.42
C GLY A 12 64.73 -22.89 -0.06
N GLY A 13 64.59 -21.96 -1.00
CA GLY A 13 64.14 -20.57 -1.03
C GLY A 13 64.52 -19.96 -2.39
N ALA A 14 63.71 -19.04 -2.93
CA ALA A 14 64.12 -17.89 -3.78
C ALA A 14 62.91 -17.23 -4.49
N LEU A 15 62.54 -16.04 -3.99
CA LEU A 15 62.25 -14.78 -4.70
C LEU A 15 61.41 -14.76 -6.01
N LEU A 16 60.16 -14.35 -5.81
CA LEU A 16 59.11 -13.68 -6.63
C LEU A 16 59.46 -13.13 -8.04
N PRO A 17 58.45 -13.04 -8.94
CA PRO A 17 57.81 -11.73 -9.14
C PRO A 17 56.26 -11.73 -9.27
N ALA A 18 55.69 -10.77 -8.54
CA ALA A 18 54.60 -9.83 -8.90
C ALA A 18 53.28 -10.30 -9.55
N THR A 19 52.19 -9.91 -8.86
CA THR A 19 50.83 -9.58 -9.34
C THR A 19 50.05 -10.73 -9.96
N GLN A 20 48.96 -11.23 -9.35
CA GLN A 20 47.75 -10.46 -9.08
C GLN A 20 47.14 -10.90 -7.74
N ILE A 21 46.96 -9.93 -6.85
CA ILE A 21 46.07 -10.10 -5.69
C ILE A 21 44.67 -10.16 -6.29
N HIS A 22 44.15 -11.37 -6.52
CA HIS A 22 42.71 -11.56 -6.60
C HIS A 22 42.21 -11.21 -5.20
N ALA A 23 41.77 -9.96 -5.03
CA ALA A 23 41.00 -9.57 -3.87
C ALA A 23 39.81 -10.52 -3.82
N ALA A 24 39.87 -11.50 -2.92
CA ALA A 24 38.69 -12.25 -2.53
C ALA A 24 37.64 -11.19 -2.20
N PRO A 25 36.41 -11.28 -2.74
CA PRO A 25 35.38 -10.34 -2.36
C PRO A 25 35.26 -10.46 -0.85
N ALA A 26 35.70 -9.40 -0.15
CA ALA A 26 35.51 -9.24 1.26
C ALA A 26 34.03 -9.50 1.48
N SER A 27 33.72 -10.58 2.19
CA SER A 27 32.38 -11.00 2.55
C SER A 27 31.64 -9.75 2.98
N GLN A 28 30.77 -9.26 2.09
CA GLN A 28 29.89 -8.16 2.40
C GLN A 28 29.14 -8.62 3.62
N SER A 29 29.39 -7.90 4.71
CA SER A 29 28.63 -8.02 5.93
C SER A 29 27.17 -8.13 5.52
N VAL A 30 26.53 -9.22 5.91
CA VAL A 30 25.09 -9.38 5.82
C VAL A 30 24.49 -8.26 6.68
N SER A 31 24.31 -7.11 6.05
CA SER A 31 23.49 -6.02 6.55
C SER A 31 22.20 -6.68 6.97
N ALA A 32 21.93 -6.66 8.27
CA ALA A 32 20.67 -7.07 8.82
C ALA A 32 19.59 -6.33 8.03
N ALA A 33 18.93 -7.04 7.11
CA ALA A 33 17.90 -6.47 6.26
C ALA A 33 16.86 -5.87 7.19
N SER A 34 16.88 -4.54 7.33
CA SER A 34 15.92 -3.82 8.13
C SER A 34 14.55 -4.24 7.60
N LYS A 35 13.73 -4.89 8.45
CA LYS A 35 12.39 -5.31 8.06
C LYS A 35 11.70 -4.10 7.43
N ALA A 36 11.39 -4.20 6.13
CA ALA A 36 10.75 -3.12 5.40
C ALA A 36 9.52 -2.66 6.19
N LYS A 37 9.38 -1.35 6.40
CA LYS A 37 8.24 -0.81 7.16
C LYS A 37 6.94 -1.23 6.49
N THR A 38 6.05 -1.85 7.25
CA THR A 38 4.73 -2.31 6.77
C THR A 38 3.59 -1.62 7.50
N TYR A 39 2.45 -1.48 6.83
CA TYR A 39 1.18 -1.05 7.41
C TYR A 39 0.12 -2.08 7.06
N GLY A 40 -0.37 -2.81 8.07
CA GLY A 40 -1.37 -3.86 7.89
C GLY A 40 -0.95 -4.92 6.87
N ASP A 41 0.27 -5.44 7.00
CA ASP A 41 0.92 -6.40 6.10
C ASP A 41 1.33 -5.86 4.73
N PHE A 42 1.07 -4.59 4.40
CA PHE A 42 1.53 -4.03 3.14
C PHE A 42 2.82 -3.23 3.32
N ALA A 43 3.81 -3.50 2.48
CA ALA A 43 5.07 -2.78 2.50
C ALA A 43 4.90 -1.35 1.96
N VAL A 44 5.67 -0.39 2.48
CA VAL A 44 5.79 0.94 1.87
C VAL A 44 6.24 0.78 0.41
N GLY A 45 5.58 1.49 -0.50
CA GLY A 45 5.83 1.42 -1.93
C GLY A 45 5.20 0.23 -2.63
N GLN A 46 4.56 -0.70 -1.90
CA GLN A 46 3.84 -1.82 -2.49
C GLN A 46 2.78 -1.31 -3.47
N LYS A 47 2.79 -1.88 -4.68
CA LYS A 47 1.83 -1.59 -5.75
C LYS A 47 0.94 -2.79 -5.96
N PHE A 48 -0.33 -2.54 -6.21
CA PHE A 48 -1.28 -3.57 -6.62
C PHE A 48 -2.33 -2.95 -7.55
N THR A 49 -3.05 -3.78 -8.28
CA THR A 49 -4.09 -3.35 -9.22
C THR A 49 -5.33 -4.17 -8.96
N LEU A 50 -6.48 -3.50 -8.88
CA LEU A 50 -7.80 -4.14 -8.81
C LEU A 50 -8.67 -3.57 -9.93
N THR A 51 -9.67 -4.33 -10.36
CA THR A 51 -10.60 -3.95 -11.43
C THR A 51 -11.91 -3.51 -10.82
N VAL A 52 -12.44 -2.37 -11.24
CA VAL A 52 -13.75 -1.89 -10.76
C VAL A 52 -14.85 -2.85 -11.22
N THR A 53 -15.51 -3.50 -10.29
CA THR A 53 -16.66 -4.38 -10.54
C THR A 53 -17.98 -3.60 -10.46
N GLU A 54 -18.02 -2.57 -9.62
CA GLU A 54 -19.19 -1.72 -9.41
C GLU A 54 -18.82 -0.26 -9.14
N ALA A 55 -19.67 0.65 -9.61
CA ALA A 55 -19.59 2.08 -9.35
C ALA A 55 -21.00 2.61 -9.08
N LEU A 56 -21.24 3.13 -7.87
CA LEU A 56 -22.51 3.68 -7.45
C LEU A 56 -22.31 5.11 -6.98
N ALA A 57 -23.14 6.04 -7.46
CA ALA A 57 -23.19 7.40 -6.96
C ALA A 57 -24.63 7.75 -6.57
N VAL A 58 -24.80 8.21 -5.33
CA VAL A 58 -26.07 8.65 -4.79
C VAL A 58 -25.94 10.05 -4.21
N LYS A 59 -27.03 10.82 -4.24
CA LYS A 59 -27.15 12.09 -3.53
C LYS A 59 -28.40 12.11 -2.68
N GLY A 60 -28.33 12.76 -1.53
CA GLY A 60 -29.45 12.93 -0.61
C GLY A 60 -29.36 14.25 0.13
N GLY A 61 -30.51 14.81 0.50
CA GLY A 61 -30.61 15.90 1.48
C GLY A 61 -30.78 15.35 2.90
N LEU A 62 -30.79 16.24 3.90
CA LEU A 62 -30.92 15.88 5.32
C LEU A 62 -32.17 15.02 5.66
N THR A 63 -33.27 15.23 4.95
CA THR A 63 -34.57 14.60 5.22
C THR A 63 -35.13 13.82 4.02
N GLY A 64 -34.35 13.71 2.93
CA GLY A 64 -34.81 13.12 1.68
C GLY A 64 -34.24 11.73 1.44
N THR A 65 -35.00 10.88 0.74
CA THR A 65 -34.51 9.59 0.26
C THR A 65 -33.32 9.78 -0.69
N PRO A 66 -32.20 9.04 -0.51
CA PRO A 66 -31.09 9.07 -1.46
C PRO A 66 -31.55 8.67 -2.86
N LYS A 67 -31.05 9.37 -3.88
CA LYS A 67 -31.34 9.10 -5.29
C LYS A 67 -30.04 8.87 -6.05
N LYS A 68 -30.06 7.94 -7.00
CA LYS A 68 -28.94 7.72 -7.92
C LYS A 68 -28.63 9.03 -8.67
N THR A 69 -27.36 9.31 -8.86
CA THR A 69 -26.87 10.54 -9.51
C THR A 69 -25.61 10.27 -10.30
N SER A 70 -25.13 11.25 -11.06
CA SER A 70 -23.78 11.26 -11.61
C SER A 70 -22.72 11.52 -10.52
N ILE A 71 -21.51 11.00 -10.75
CA ILE A 71 -20.34 11.25 -9.89
C ILE A 71 -20.02 12.75 -9.91
N PRO A 72 -20.01 13.44 -8.75
CA PRO A 72 -19.74 14.87 -8.68
C PRO A 72 -18.29 15.20 -9.07
N SER A 73 -18.03 16.48 -9.35
CA SER A 73 -16.66 16.96 -9.57
C SER A 73 -15.78 16.75 -8.34
N GLY A 74 -14.47 16.59 -8.56
CA GLY A 74 -13.51 16.37 -7.48
C GLY A 74 -13.52 14.98 -6.85
N VAL A 75 -14.32 14.04 -7.39
CA VAL A 75 -14.25 12.61 -7.07
C VAL A 75 -13.68 11.86 -8.29
N PRO A 76 -12.76 10.91 -8.11
CA PRO A 76 -12.28 10.06 -9.21
C PRO A 76 -13.46 9.42 -9.94
N LYS A 77 -13.46 9.45 -11.27
CA LYS A 77 -14.56 8.94 -12.12
C LYS A 77 -14.19 7.58 -12.71
N PHE A 78 -14.14 6.55 -11.87
CA PHE A 78 -13.84 5.21 -12.35
C PHE A 78 -15.04 4.57 -13.05
N LYS A 79 -14.78 3.75 -14.07
CA LYS A 79 -15.81 2.99 -14.78
C LYS A 79 -15.71 1.51 -14.45
N LYS A 80 -16.83 0.79 -14.50
CA LYS A 80 -16.83 -0.68 -14.43
C LYS A 80 -15.88 -1.27 -15.48
N GLY A 81 -15.08 -2.27 -15.10
CA GLY A 81 -14.02 -2.88 -15.89
C GLY A 81 -12.69 -2.12 -15.89
N GLN A 82 -12.63 -0.92 -15.30
CA GLN A 82 -11.38 -0.16 -15.24
C GLN A 82 -10.41 -0.76 -14.22
N LYS A 83 -9.16 -0.97 -14.65
CA LYS A 83 -8.06 -1.32 -13.74
C LYS A 83 -7.56 -0.07 -13.00
N VAL A 84 -7.57 -0.13 -11.67
CA VAL A 84 -7.10 0.94 -10.79
C VAL A 84 -5.81 0.49 -10.12
N LYS A 85 -4.74 1.26 -10.32
CA LYS A 85 -3.43 1.02 -9.70
C LYS A 85 -3.36 1.74 -8.35
N PHE A 86 -2.95 1.00 -7.33
CA PHE A 86 -2.75 1.49 -5.99
C PHE A 86 -1.27 1.50 -5.62
N THR A 87 -0.89 2.36 -4.70
CA THR A 87 0.44 2.37 -4.08
C THR A 87 0.30 2.68 -2.59
N ILE A 88 1.02 1.94 -1.75
CA ILE A 88 1.11 2.25 -0.32
C ILE A 88 2.16 3.33 -0.10
N GLY A 89 1.73 4.47 0.44
CA GLY A 89 2.58 5.60 0.76
C GLY A 89 3.54 5.33 1.91
N SER A 90 4.48 6.26 2.13
CA SER A 90 5.49 6.15 3.20
C SER A 90 4.89 6.17 4.61
N LYS A 91 3.70 6.76 4.77
CA LYS A 91 2.95 6.76 6.03
C LYS A 91 1.82 5.73 6.04
N GLY A 92 1.88 4.76 5.11
CA GLY A 92 0.87 3.73 4.95
C GLY A 92 -0.33 4.16 4.12
N GLU A 93 -0.38 5.39 3.61
CA GLU A 93 -1.56 5.90 2.90
C GLU A 93 -1.89 5.05 1.67
N LEU A 94 -3.17 4.81 1.42
CA LEU A 94 -3.62 4.23 0.16
C LEU A 94 -3.68 5.32 -0.90
N LYS A 95 -2.81 5.24 -1.91
CA LYS A 95 -2.77 6.16 -3.05
C LYS A 95 -3.36 5.50 -4.28
N GLY A 96 -4.19 6.24 -5.00
CA GLY A 96 -4.69 5.86 -6.31
C GLY A 96 -4.87 7.08 -7.22
N PRO A 97 -5.40 6.91 -8.44
CA PRO A 97 -5.55 8.01 -9.39
C PRO A 97 -6.53 9.07 -8.86
N GLY A 98 -6.01 10.25 -8.52
CA GLY A 98 -6.82 11.37 -8.04
C GLY A 98 -7.23 11.31 -6.56
N PHE A 99 -6.66 10.41 -5.76
CA PHE A 99 -6.94 10.37 -4.32
C PHE A 99 -5.77 9.84 -3.47
N THR A 100 -5.80 10.17 -2.18
CA THR A 100 -4.93 9.59 -1.15
C THR A 100 -5.73 9.51 0.14
N ILE A 101 -5.81 8.32 0.73
CA ILE A 101 -6.56 8.09 1.98
C ILE A 101 -5.60 7.56 3.05
N LYS A 102 -5.60 8.20 4.22
CA LYS A 102 -4.68 7.86 5.30
C LYS A 102 -4.98 6.48 5.88
N PHE A 103 -3.94 5.73 6.21
CA PHE A 103 -4.09 4.49 6.96
C PHE A 103 -4.67 4.79 8.35
N GLU A 104 -5.68 4.03 8.75
CA GLU A 104 -6.32 4.16 10.06
C GLU A 104 -5.99 2.96 10.93
N SER A 105 -6.31 1.76 10.48
CA SER A 105 -6.13 0.55 11.28
C SER A 105 -5.92 -0.71 10.44
N PRO A 106 -5.08 -1.64 10.92
CA PRO A 106 -5.00 -2.98 10.37
C PRO A 106 -6.07 -3.88 11.01
N SER A 107 -6.41 -4.94 10.28
CA SER A 107 -7.02 -6.16 10.81
C SER A 107 -6.41 -7.37 10.11
N ALA A 108 -6.69 -8.57 10.61
CA ALA A 108 -6.21 -9.81 9.99
C ALA A 108 -6.63 -9.92 8.52
N LEU A 109 -7.86 -9.52 8.19
CA LEU A 109 -8.46 -9.72 6.87
C LEU A 109 -8.52 -8.45 6.02
N ALA A 110 -8.29 -7.27 6.59
CA ALA A 110 -8.41 -6.01 5.86
C ALA A 110 -7.60 -4.88 6.48
N ASN A 111 -7.30 -3.87 5.67
CA ASN A 111 -6.78 -2.58 6.12
C ASN A 111 -7.84 -1.51 5.91
N ALA A 112 -8.06 -0.69 6.93
CA ALA A 112 -8.97 0.44 6.88
C ALA A 112 -8.18 1.74 6.67
N TYR A 113 -8.75 2.62 5.83
CA TYR A 113 -8.18 3.91 5.48
C TYR A 113 -9.27 4.98 5.59
N ILE A 114 -9.00 6.09 6.28
CA ILE A 114 -9.98 7.15 6.50
C ILE A 114 -9.30 8.53 6.48
N ASN A 115 -9.83 9.44 5.67
CA ASN A 115 -9.59 10.87 5.79
C ASN A 115 -10.67 11.47 6.69
N LYS A 116 -10.38 11.62 7.98
CA LYS A 116 -11.33 12.22 8.92
C LYS A 116 -11.58 13.70 8.56
N PRO A 117 -12.84 14.18 8.57
CA PRO A 117 -13.13 15.59 8.43
C PRO A 117 -12.36 16.42 9.45
N LYS A 118 -11.88 17.60 9.03
CA LYS A 118 -11.23 18.53 9.96
C LYS A 118 -12.27 19.05 10.93
N LYS A 119 -11.96 19.01 12.24
CA LYS A 119 -12.82 19.59 13.28
C LYS A 119 -13.19 21.04 12.91
N GLY A 120 -14.49 21.35 12.94
CA GLY A 120 -15.03 22.68 12.60
C GLY A 120 -15.17 22.96 11.10
N SER A 121 -14.86 22.01 10.20
CA SER A 121 -15.11 22.17 8.77
C SER A 121 -16.54 21.76 8.41
N THR A 122 -17.19 22.58 7.58
CA THR A 122 -18.49 22.27 6.96
C THR A 122 -18.36 21.43 5.68
N ALA A 123 -17.14 21.30 5.15
CA ALA A 123 -16.85 20.44 4.01
C ALA A 123 -16.58 19.01 4.49
N LEU A 124 -17.53 18.09 4.23
CA LEU A 124 -17.29 16.67 4.43
C LEU A 124 -16.41 16.17 3.28
N ASN A 125 -15.13 15.99 3.56
CA ASN A 125 -14.20 15.20 2.74
C ASN A 125 -13.82 13.96 3.54
N ALA A 126 -14.80 13.08 3.75
CA ALA A 126 -14.69 11.90 4.61
C ALA A 126 -14.29 10.64 3.80
N ASP A 127 -13.33 10.78 2.88
CA ASP A 127 -12.96 9.67 2.00
C ASP A 127 -12.48 8.47 2.80
N ALA A 128 -13.00 7.29 2.48
CA ALA A 128 -12.71 6.05 3.18
C ALA A 128 -12.41 4.93 2.19
N ALA A 129 -11.60 3.97 2.62
CA ALA A 129 -11.38 2.75 1.89
C ALA A 129 -11.16 1.56 2.82
N VAL A 130 -11.56 0.39 2.36
CA VAL A 130 -11.22 -0.90 2.97
C VAL A 130 -10.55 -1.75 1.90
N VAL A 131 -9.35 -2.25 2.18
CA VAL A 131 -8.65 -3.20 1.29
C VAL A 131 -8.58 -4.55 1.98
N ARG A 132 -9.28 -5.55 1.44
CA ARG A 132 -9.29 -6.92 1.97
C ARG A 132 -8.12 -7.73 1.43
N LYS A 133 -7.67 -8.66 2.26
CA LYS A 133 -6.51 -9.52 2.04
C LYS A 133 -6.95 -10.99 2.01
N ASN A 134 -6.30 -11.80 1.18
CA ASN A 134 -6.41 -13.25 1.28
C ASN A 134 -5.45 -13.82 2.35
N SER A 135 -5.44 -15.14 2.52
CA SER A 135 -4.54 -15.85 3.45
C SER A 135 -3.04 -15.62 3.18
N LEU A 136 -2.68 -15.28 1.94
CA LEU A 136 -1.33 -14.90 1.53
C LEU A 136 -1.05 -13.41 1.73
N LYS A 137 -1.91 -12.69 2.45
CA LYS A 137 -1.81 -11.24 2.73
C LYS A 137 -1.78 -10.38 1.47
N LYS A 138 -2.27 -10.91 0.33
CA LYS A 138 -2.37 -10.16 -0.92
C LYS A 138 -3.70 -9.42 -0.98
N PRO A 139 -3.73 -8.17 -1.46
CA PRO A 139 -4.98 -7.46 -1.70
C PRO A 139 -5.78 -8.18 -2.77
N VAL A 140 -7.06 -8.44 -2.50
CA VAL A 140 -7.99 -9.14 -3.41
C VAL A 140 -9.29 -8.38 -3.64
N PHE A 141 -9.59 -7.41 -2.78
CA PHE A 141 -10.79 -6.61 -2.90
C PHE A 141 -10.55 -5.23 -2.29
N ALA A 142 -11.16 -4.21 -2.86
CA ALA A 142 -11.23 -2.89 -2.25
C ALA A 142 -12.64 -2.28 -2.38
N GLU A 143 -13.09 -1.67 -1.30
CA GLU A 143 -14.22 -0.76 -1.30
C GLU A 143 -13.69 0.65 -1.10
N LEU A 144 -13.98 1.57 -2.03
CA LEU A 144 -13.63 2.98 -1.95
C LEU A 144 -14.91 3.79 -1.82
N SER A 145 -14.99 4.65 -0.80
CA SER A 145 -16.15 5.52 -0.55
C SER A 145 -15.70 6.97 -0.47
N PHE A 146 -16.23 7.81 -1.36
CA PHE A 146 -15.93 9.25 -1.43
C PHE A 146 -17.18 10.04 -1.07
N PHE A 147 -17.02 11.02 -0.19
CA PHE A 147 -18.13 11.86 0.26
C PHE A 147 -17.87 13.32 -0.12
N LYS A 148 -18.91 13.99 -0.61
CA LYS A 148 -18.89 15.43 -0.88
C LYS A 148 -20.15 16.07 -0.38
N THR A 149 -20.02 17.23 0.28
CA THR A 149 -21.15 18.09 0.60
C THR A 149 -21.18 19.31 -0.31
N THR A 150 -22.39 19.72 -0.68
CA THR A 150 -22.65 21.01 -1.34
C THR A 150 -23.82 21.70 -0.65
N GLY A 151 -23.85 23.03 -0.69
CA GLY A 151 -24.87 23.82 -0.01
C GLY A 151 -24.55 24.09 1.46
N SER A 152 -25.51 24.64 2.19
CA SER A 152 -25.39 24.98 3.61
C SER A 152 -26.72 24.85 4.34
N GLY A 153 -26.66 24.63 5.65
CA GLY A 153 -27.84 24.49 6.51
C GLY A 153 -28.77 23.37 6.05
N LEU A 154 -30.09 23.64 6.03
CA LEU A 154 -31.11 22.70 5.59
C LEU A 154 -31.07 22.38 4.08
N LYS A 155 -30.33 23.17 3.28
CA LYS A 155 -30.14 22.93 1.83
C LYS A 155 -28.90 22.10 1.52
N THR A 156 -28.30 21.47 2.54
CA THR A 156 -27.14 20.61 2.37
C THR A 156 -27.51 19.37 1.56
N THR A 157 -26.76 19.11 0.49
CA THR A 157 -26.79 17.87 -0.27
C THR A 157 -25.51 17.11 -0.03
N VAL A 158 -25.62 15.84 0.33
CA VAL A 158 -24.51 14.91 0.48
C VAL A 158 -24.49 14.00 -0.75
N TYR A 159 -23.33 13.90 -1.38
CA TYR A 159 -23.01 12.92 -2.40
C TYR A 159 -22.19 11.81 -1.75
N SER A 160 -22.55 10.56 -2.03
CA SER A 160 -21.74 9.38 -1.72
C SER A 160 -21.43 8.66 -3.02
N VAL A 161 -20.16 8.36 -3.24
CA VAL A 161 -19.68 7.60 -4.40
C VAL A 161 -18.92 6.40 -3.89
N THR A 162 -19.41 5.20 -4.20
CA THR A 162 -18.82 3.93 -3.80
C THR A 162 -18.33 3.17 -5.03
N TYR A 163 -17.11 2.64 -4.94
CA TYR A 163 -16.53 1.72 -5.91
C TYR A 163 -16.19 0.41 -5.23
N LEU A 164 -16.60 -0.70 -5.85
CA LEU A 164 -16.15 -2.04 -5.49
C LEU A 164 -15.13 -2.49 -6.52
N LEU A 165 -14.02 -3.07 -6.07
CA LEU A 165 -12.93 -3.50 -6.92
C LEU A 165 -12.41 -4.90 -6.53
N GLU A 166 -12.08 -5.71 -7.53
CA GLU A 166 -11.55 -7.09 -7.42
C GLU A 166 -10.44 -7.36 -8.43
#